data_AF-A0A6F8T2R8-F1
#
_entry.id   AF-A0A6F8T2R8-F1
#
_cell.length_a   1.000
_cell.length_b   1.000
_cell.length_c   1.000
_cell.angle_alpha   90.00
_cell.angle_beta   90.00
_cell.angle_gamma   90.00
#
_symmetry.space_group_name_H-M   'P 1'
#
loop_
_entity.id
_entity.type
_entity.pdbx_description
1 polymer ?
#
loop_
_entity_poly.entity_id
_entity_poly.type
_entity_poly.pdbx_seq_one_letter_code
_entity_poly.pdbx_strand_id
1 'polypeptide(L)'
;MLYQGTHKIRSNFISIKQNDGEIINKFCKLKMRLLAKGSKISQDNHNNFISGNMPLNHLELDFCSPYSIGALIALYEHKIFTQSVIWGINPCDQPGVANKKQNMNATPI
;
A
#
# COMPACT_ATOMS: atom_id res chain seq x y z
N MET A 1 5.36 13.67 -4.55
CA MET A 1 5.86 12.28 -4.42
C MET A 1 4.99 11.23 -5.12
N LEU A 2 3.67 11.09 -4.86
CA LEU A 2 2.88 10.02 -5.50
C LEU A 2 2.37 10.34 -6.92
N TYR A 3 1.97 11.58 -7.19
CA TYR A 3 1.37 11.98 -8.48
C TYR A 3 2.38 12.47 -9.52
N GLN A 4 3.41 13.18 -9.06
CA GLN A 4 4.45 13.81 -9.89
C GLN A 4 5.85 13.45 -9.38
N GLY A 5 5.99 12.36 -8.61
CA GLY A 5 7.31 11.86 -8.24
C GLY A 5 7.98 11.16 -9.41
N THR A 6 9.29 10.99 -9.31
CA THR A 6 10.11 10.31 -10.31
C THR A 6 9.99 8.78 -10.24
N HIS A 7 9.48 8.23 -9.13
CA HIS A 7 9.35 6.79 -8.93
C HIS A 7 7.91 6.30 -9.09
N LYS A 8 7.75 5.17 -9.77
CA LYS A 8 6.48 4.43 -9.78
C LYS A 8 6.33 3.66 -8.48
N ILE A 9 5.36 4.06 -7.68
CA ILE A 9 5.05 3.42 -6.40
C ILE A 9 3.72 2.68 -6.53
N ARG A 10 3.70 1.39 -6.20
CA ARG A 10 2.46 0.61 -6.17
C ARG A 10 1.66 0.93 -4.91
N SER A 11 0.41 1.33 -5.08
CA SER A 11 -0.48 1.68 -3.97
C SER A 11 -1.59 0.64 -3.76
N ASN A 12 -1.90 0.30 -2.52
CA ASN A 12 -3.08 -0.49 -2.19
C ASN A 12 -4.12 0.44 -1.56
N PHE A 13 -5.31 0.51 -2.15
CA PHE A 13 -6.45 1.23 -1.61
C PHE A 13 -7.41 0.24 -0.96
N ILE A 14 -7.88 0.57 0.25
CA ILE A 14 -8.86 -0.22 0.99
C ILE A 14 -10.07 0.68 1.25
N SER A 15 -11.24 0.29 0.79
CA SER A 15 -12.51 0.99 1.06
C SER A 15 -13.51 0.08 1.77
N ILE A 16 -14.50 0.69 2.41
CA ILE A 16 -15.62 -0.02 3.04
C ILE A 16 -16.89 0.34 2.29
N LYS A 17 -17.57 -0.65 1.71
CA LYS A 17 -18.79 -0.48 0.89
C LYS A 17 -19.93 0.17 1.67
N GLN A 18 -20.06 -0.10 2.97
CA GLN A 18 -21.00 0.60 3.86
C GLN A 18 -20.86 2.13 3.81
N ASN A 19 -19.66 2.64 3.52
CA ASN A 19 -19.39 4.07 3.39
C ASN A 19 -19.57 4.57 1.94
N ASP A 20 -20.28 3.84 1.09
CA ASP A 20 -20.57 4.32 -0.25
C ASP A 20 -21.45 5.57 -0.23
N GLY A 21 -21.06 6.55 -1.04
CA GLY A 21 -21.66 7.88 -1.02
C GLY A 21 -20.99 8.84 -0.04
N GLU A 22 -20.27 8.34 0.96
CA GLU A 22 -19.49 9.16 1.89
C GLU A 22 -18.30 9.83 1.21
N ILE A 23 -17.91 10.96 1.79
CA ILE A 23 -16.78 11.78 1.31
C ILE A 23 -15.49 10.94 1.25
N ILE A 24 -15.28 10.07 2.23
CA ILE A 24 -14.07 9.23 2.31
C ILE A 24 -13.95 8.27 1.11
N ASN A 25 -15.02 7.56 0.73
CA ASN A 25 -15.00 6.65 -0.42
C ASN A 25 -14.96 7.42 -1.74
N LYS A 26 -15.62 8.59 -1.82
CA LYS A 26 -15.51 9.48 -2.98
C LYS A 26 -14.07 9.93 -3.19
N PHE A 27 -13.39 10.40 -2.15
CA PHE A 27 -11.97 10.77 -2.23
C PHE A 27 -11.08 9.58 -2.60
N CYS A 28 -11.31 8.40 -2.02
CA CYS A 28 -10.57 7.19 -2.37
C CYS A 28 -10.70 6.87 -3.87
N LYS A 29 -11.94 6.81 -4.38
CA LYS A 29 -12.24 6.54 -5.80
C LYS A 29 -11.64 7.61 -6.72
N LEU A 30 -11.67 8.90 -6.34
CA LEU A 30 -11.06 9.99 -7.10
C LEU A 30 -9.54 9.87 -7.16
N LYS A 31 -8.87 9.65 -6.02
CA LYS A 31 -7.42 9.48 -5.97
C LYS A 31 -6.96 8.29 -6.80
N MET A 32 -7.64 7.15 -6.68
CA MET A 32 -7.35 5.97 -7.49
C MET A 32 -7.47 6.26 -8.99
N ARG A 33 -8.57 6.92 -9.42
CA ARG A 33 -8.77 7.27 -10.83
C ARG A 33 -7.69 8.22 -11.33
N LEU A 34 -7.31 9.21 -10.52
CA LEU A 34 -6.28 10.18 -10.88
C LEU A 34 -4.90 9.51 -11.00
N LEU A 35 -4.56 8.60 -10.10
CA LEU A 35 -3.32 7.81 -10.18
C LEU A 35 -3.30 6.83 -11.36
N ALA A 36 -4.43 6.20 -11.67
CA ALA A 36 -4.52 5.25 -12.78
C ALA A 36 -4.53 5.94 -14.14
N LYS A 37 -5.36 6.98 -14.31
CA LYS A 37 -5.64 7.61 -15.61
C LYS A 37 -4.89 8.92 -15.84
N GLY A 38 -4.35 9.55 -14.80
CA GLY A 38 -3.75 10.87 -14.90
C GLY A 38 -4.79 11.98 -15.03
N SER A 39 -4.30 13.20 -15.22
CA SER A 39 -5.13 14.39 -15.46
C SER A 39 -5.26 14.67 -16.96
N LYS A 40 -6.43 15.17 -17.39
CA LYS A 40 -6.66 15.63 -18.77
C LYS A 40 -6.23 17.08 -19.01
N ILE A 41 -5.78 17.78 -17.96
CA ILE A 41 -5.34 19.18 -18.05
C ILE A 41 -4.08 19.25 -18.93
N SER A 42 -4.07 20.20 -19.87
CA SER A 42 -3.05 20.33 -20.93
C SER A 42 -1.64 20.11 -20.43
N GLN A 43 -0.92 19.24 -21.14
CA GLN A 43 0.45 18.82 -20.85
C GLN A 43 1.45 19.99 -20.83
N ASP A 44 1.06 21.12 -21.42
CA ASP A 44 1.84 22.35 -21.53
C ASP A 44 2.20 22.96 -20.17
N ASN A 45 1.37 22.76 -19.15
CA ASN A 45 1.64 23.24 -17.79
C ASN A 45 2.11 22.08 -16.90
N HIS A 46 3.43 21.85 -16.87
CA HIS A 46 4.06 20.76 -16.12
C HIS A 46 3.58 20.66 -14.66
N ASN A 47 3.39 21.80 -13.99
CA ASN A 47 2.98 21.86 -12.60
C ASN A 47 1.58 21.27 -12.34
N ASN A 48 0.69 21.28 -13.34
CA ASN A 48 -0.68 20.78 -13.22
C ASN A 48 -0.88 19.43 -13.92
N PHE A 49 0.18 18.90 -14.53
CA PHE A 49 0.14 17.64 -15.26
C PHE A 49 0.34 16.45 -14.32
N ILE A 50 -0.50 15.44 -14.48
CA ILE A 50 -0.37 14.15 -13.76
C ILE A 50 -0.38 13.06 -14.82
N SER A 51 0.73 12.34 -14.94
CA SER A 51 0.93 11.33 -15.99
C SER A 51 0.02 10.11 -15.85
N GLY A 52 -0.38 9.77 -14.61
CA GLY A 52 -1.15 8.57 -14.34
C GLY A 52 -0.32 7.28 -14.48
N ASN A 53 -0.97 6.19 -14.88
CA ASN A 53 -0.35 4.87 -15.07
C ASN A 53 0.40 4.36 -13.82
N MET A 54 -0.08 4.71 -12.63
CA MET A 54 0.45 4.19 -11.38
C MET A 54 -0.18 2.84 -11.07
N PRO A 55 0.63 1.80 -10.77
CA PRO A 55 0.10 0.50 -10.44
C PRO A 55 -0.64 0.56 -9.11
N LEU A 56 -1.84 0.00 -9.06
CA LEU A 56 -2.64 -0.03 -7.84
C LEU A 56 -3.45 -1.31 -7.69
N ASN A 57 -3.80 -1.62 -6.45
CA ASN A 57 -4.84 -2.58 -6.11
C ASN A 57 -5.94 -1.86 -5.35
N HIS A 58 -7.18 -2.34 -5.50
CA HIS A 58 -8.31 -1.88 -4.72
C HIS A 58 -8.97 -3.09 -4.05
N LEU A 59 -9.03 -3.04 -2.72
CA LEU A 59 -9.74 -4.01 -1.89
C LEU A 59 -10.95 -3.29 -1.29
N GLU A 60 -12.14 -3.84 -1.47
CA GLU A 60 -13.37 -3.28 -0.93
C GLU A 60 -13.97 -4.29 0.06
N LEU A 61 -14.13 -3.86 1.31
CA LEU A 61 -14.75 -4.65 2.37
C LEU A 61 -16.23 -4.28 2.45
N ASP A 62 -17.12 -5.24 2.70
CA ASP A 62 -18.55 -4.91 2.81
C ASP A 62 -18.85 -4.00 4.02
N PHE A 63 -18.27 -4.31 5.18
CA PHE A 63 -18.41 -3.55 6.43
C PHE A 63 -17.17 -3.73 7.32
N CYS A 64 -16.97 -2.83 8.28
CA CYS A 64 -15.83 -2.89 9.21
C CYS A 64 -16.17 -3.75 10.44
N SER A 65 -16.02 -5.06 10.31
CA SER A 65 -16.20 -6.00 11.44
C SER A 65 -14.89 -6.68 11.84
N PRO A 66 -14.82 -7.24 13.06
CA PRO A 66 -13.70 -8.10 13.46
C PRO A 66 -13.43 -9.22 12.46
N TYR A 67 -14.49 -9.80 11.88
CA TYR A 67 -14.38 -10.81 10.84
C TYR A 67 -13.70 -10.26 9.57
N SER A 68 -14.18 -9.13 9.06
CA SER A 68 -13.64 -8.51 7.83
C SER A 68 -12.19 -8.05 8.01
N ILE A 69 -11.84 -7.55 9.20
CA ILE A 69 -10.46 -7.18 9.55
C ILE A 69 -9.58 -8.42 9.67
N GLY A 70 -10.05 -9.48 10.32
CA GLY A 70 -9.33 -10.75 10.42
C GLY A 70 -9.04 -11.36 9.05
N ALA A 71 -10.03 -11.35 8.15
CA ALA A 71 -9.86 -11.80 6.77
C ALA A 71 -8.83 -10.94 6.00
N LEU A 72 -8.84 -9.61 6.22
CA LEU A 72 -7.86 -8.70 5.62
C LEU A 72 -6.44 -9.01 6.12
N ILE A 73 -6.27 -9.25 7.42
CA ILE A 73 -4.97 -9.62 8.00
C ILE A 73 -4.49 -10.94 7.41
N ALA A 74 -5.32 -11.98 7.41
CA ALA A 74 -4.99 -13.29 6.84
C ALA A 74 -4.60 -13.21 5.35
N LEU A 75 -5.27 -12.35 4.57
CA LEU A 75 -4.90 -12.07 3.19
C LEU A 75 -3.46 -11.53 3.07
N TYR A 76 -3.10 -10.55 3.91
CA TYR A 76 -1.74 -9.98 3.89
C TYR A 76 -0.69 -10.95 4.42
N GLU A 77 -0.99 -11.76 5.43
CA GLU A 77 -0.10 -12.83 5.90
C GLU A 77 0.18 -13.85 4.79
N HIS A 78 -0.87 -14.33 4.11
CA HIS A 78 -0.73 -15.28 3.02
C HIS A 78 0.01 -14.67 1.82
N LYS A 79 -0.20 -13.38 1.54
CA LYS A 79 0.57 -12.66 0.52
C LYS A 79 2.07 -12.67 0.83
N ILE A 80 2.47 -12.33 2.06
CA ILE A 80 3.87 -12.31 2.46
C ILE A 80 4.45 -13.73 2.45
N PHE A 81 3.72 -14.71 2.95
CA PHE A 81 4.11 -16.11 2.89
C PHE A 81 4.34 -16.57 1.44
N THR A 82 3.41 -16.29 0.53
CA THR A 82 3.55 -16.66 -0.89
C THR A 82 4.78 -15.99 -1.52
N GLN A 83 5.03 -14.71 -1.23
CA GLN A 83 6.23 -14.01 -1.69
C GLN A 83 7.52 -14.64 -1.17
N SER A 84 7.52 -15.10 0.08
CA SER A 84 8.67 -15.78 0.67
C SER A 84 8.97 -17.12 0.00
N VAL A 85 7.93 -17.89 -0.32
CA VAL A 85 8.06 -19.17 -1.04
C VAL A 85 8.60 -18.93 -2.45
N ILE A 86 8.10 -17.91 -3.17
CA ILE A 86 8.60 -17.55 -4.51
C ILE A 86 10.08 -17.16 -4.47
N TRP A 87 10.51 -16.44 -3.44
CA TRP A 87 11.91 -16.00 -3.30
C TRP A 87 12.81 -16.99 -2.59
N GLY A 88 12.29 -18.12 -2.10
CA GLY A 88 13.06 -19.11 -1.34
C GLY A 88 13.63 -18.57 -0.03
N ILE A 89 12.99 -17.59 0.59
CA ILE A 89 13.41 -16.98 1.87
C ILE A 89 12.52 -17.45 3.02
N ASN A 90 13.04 -17.44 4.25
CA ASN A 90 12.25 -17.76 5.43
C ASN A 90 11.39 -16.54 5.85
N PRO A 91 10.04 -16.61 5.79
CA PRO A 91 9.17 -15.50 6.17
C PRO A 91 9.09 -15.26 7.69
N CYS A 92 9.43 -16.27 8.50
CA CYS A 92 9.19 -16.28 9.95
C CYS A 92 10.45 -16.00 10.78
N ASP A 93 11.58 -15.71 10.14
CA ASP A 93 12.85 -15.47 10.83
C ASP A 93 13.20 -13.98 10.90
N GLN A 94 13.79 -13.55 12.01
CA GLN A 94 14.23 -12.17 12.26
C GLN A 94 15.68 -12.14 12.77
N PRO A 95 16.66 -12.66 12.01
CA PRO A 95 18.04 -12.80 12.49
C PRO A 95 18.71 -11.42 12.74
N GLY A 96 18.26 -10.38 12.02
CA GLY A 96 18.77 -9.01 12.18
C GLY A 96 18.46 -8.35 13.53
N VAL A 97 17.53 -8.91 14.33
CA VAL A 97 17.19 -8.37 15.66
C VAL A 97 18.17 -8.88 16.73
N ALA A 98 18.65 -10.12 16.59
CA ALA A 98 19.58 -10.71 17.55
C ALA A 98 20.95 -10.00 17.53
N ASN A 99 21.49 -9.72 16.33
CA ASN A 99 22.78 -9.05 16.18
C ASN A 99 22.79 -7.62 16.75
N LYS A 100 21.67 -6.90 16.67
CA LYS A 100 21.54 -5.55 17.25
C LYS A 100 21.60 -5.56 18.78
N LYS A 101 20.98 -6.55 19.43
CA LYS A 101 21.00 -6.68 20.90
C LYS A 101 22.41 -6.95 21.42
N GLN A 102 23.21 -7.76 20.71
CA GLN A 102 24.59 -8.05 21.12
C GLN A 102 25.49 -6.83 21.05
N ASN A 103 25.38 -6.01 19.99
CA ASN A 103 26.21 -4.82 19.83
C ASN A 103 25.87 -3.70 20.83
N MET A 104 24.60 -3.53 21.24
CA MET A 104 24.24 -2.57 22.30
C MET A 104 24.80 -2.95 23.67
N ASN A 105 24.94 -4.25 23.95
CA ASN A 105 25.54 -4.72 25.20
C ASN A 105 27.08 -4.70 25.18
N ALA A 106 27.69 -4.59 23.99
CA ALA A 106 29.14 -4.62 23.80
C ALA A 106 29.80 -3.22 23.82
N THR A 107 29.03 -2.15 23.68
CA THR A 107 29.50 -0.76 23.85
C THR A 107 28.99 -0.18 25.18
N PRO A 108 29.80 -0.21 26.26
CA PRO A 108 29.51 0.61 27.42
C PRO A 108 29.71 2.08 27.04
N ILE A 109 28.79 2.94 27.49
CA ILE A 109 28.93 4.40 27.42
C ILE A 109 30.06 4.81 28.37
#